data_AF-A0A7D5P3T6-F1
#
_entry.id   AF-A0A7D5P3T6-F1
#
_cell.length_a   1.000
_cell.length_b   1.000
_cell.length_c   1.000
_cell.angle_alpha   90.00
_cell.angle_beta   90.00
_cell.angle_gamma   90.00
#
_symmetry.space_group_name_H-M   'P 1'
#
loop_
_entity.id
_entity.type
_entity.pdbx_description
1 polymer ?
#
loop_
_entity_poly.entity_id
_entity_poly.type
_entity_poly.pdbx_seq_one_letter_code
_entity_poly.pdbx_strand_id
1 'polypeptide(L)'
;MSDDDHPFHGEEYAVVALTSKQRPEAVEIEADDWRFGGPPGDSYASPWYTFTIKHADISSAQGSITDAMADTIANEATSYLGV
;
A
#
# COMPACT_ATOMS: atom_id res chain seq x y z
N MET A 1 -1.44 -4.19 -3.95
CA MET A 1 -2.40 -5.29 -3.84
C MET A 1 -2.39 -6.05 -5.16
N SER A 2 -2.29 -7.36 -5.05
CA SER A 2 -2.35 -8.31 -6.16
C SER A 2 -2.59 -9.65 -5.48
N ASP A 3 -3.83 -10.12 -5.54
CA ASP A 3 -4.26 -11.43 -5.06
C ASP A 3 -4.84 -12.20 -6.26
N ASP A 4 -5.22 -13.45 -6.04
CA ASP A 4 -5.72 -14.34 -7.09
C ASP A 4 -7.05 -13.88 -7.71
N ASP A 5 -7.74 -12.90 -7.12
CA ASP A 5 -8.98 -12.32 -7.66
C ASP A 5 -8.69 -11.25 -8.74
N HIS A 6 -7.43 -10.86 -8.93
CA HIS A 6 -7.02 -9.85 -9.90
C HIS A 6 -6.41 -10.43 -11.19
N PRO A 7 -6.76 -9.89 -12.38
CA PRO A 7 -6.40 -10.45 -13.69
C PRO A 7 -4.90 -10.47 -14.02
N PHE A 8 -4.03 -9.87 -13.20
CA PHE A 8 -2.58 -9.76 -13.42
C PHE A 8 -1.75 -10.20 -12.21
N HIS A 9 -2.31 -11.08 -11.37
CA HIS A 9 -1.61 -11.60 -10.21
C HIS A 9 -0.20 -12.12 -10.56
N GLY A 10 0.80 -11.68 -9.82
CA GLY A 10 2.20 -12.08 -10.07
C GLY A 10 2.91 -11.30 -11.19
N GLU A 11 2.20 -10.54 -12.03
CA GLU A 11 2.77 -9.79 -13.16
C GLU A 11 2.71 -8.28 -12.95
N GLU A 12 1.56 -7.76 -12.52
CA GLU A 12 1.33 -6.33 -12.29
C GLU A 12 0.51 -6.13 -11.01
N TYR A 13 0.75 -5.00 -10.34
CA TYR A 13 0.20 -4.69 -9.03
C TYR A 13 -0.43 -3.31 -9.06
N ALA A 14 -1.65 -3.19 -8.54
CA ALA A 14 -2.19 -1.89 -8.13
C ALA A 14 -1.55 -1.51 -6.80
N VAL A 15 -0.96 -0.31 -6.71
CA VAL A 15 -0.23 0.12 -5.51
C VAL A 15 -0.65 1.51 -5.08
N VAL A 16 -0.54 1.76 -3.77
CA VAL A 16 -0.70 3.06 -3.11
C VAL A 16 0.67 3.57 -2.71
N ALA A 17 0.93 4.85 -2.93
CA ALA A 17 2.22 5.45 -2.59
C ALA A 17 2.45 5.49 -1.06
N LEU A 18 3.65 5.10 -0.63
CA LEU A 18 4.14 5.24 0.74
C LEU A 18 4.97 6.53 0.87
N THR A 19 4.81 7.27 1.96
CA THR A 19 5.53 8.51 2.21
C THR A 19 5.81 8.71 3.69
N SER A 20 6.86 9.49 4.02
CA SER A 20 7.14 9.93 5.39
C SER A 20 6.46 11.26 5.75
N LYS A 21 5.66 11.83 4.83
CA LYS A 21 5.00 13.12 5.03
C LYS A 21 3.53 12.92 5.36
N GLN A 22 3.15 13.26 6.58
CA GLN A 22 1.76 13.27 6.99
C GLN A 22 0.93 14.26 6.16
N ARG A 23 -0.29 13.86 5.84
CA ARG A 23 -1.35 14.69 5.27
C ARG A 23 -2.68 14.34 5.95
N PRO A 24 -3.65 15.26 6.03
CA PRO A 24 -4.91 15.02 6.75
C PRO A 24 -5.65 13.75 6.30
N GLU A 25 -5.58 13.42 5.03
CA GLU A 25 -6.27 12.26 4.44
C GLU A 25 -5.37 11.01 4.35
N ALA A 26 -4.10 11.11 4.75
CA ALA A 26 -3.17 9.98 4.66
C ALA A 26 -3.47 8.95 5.74
N VAL A 27 -3.32 7.67 5.41
CA VAL A 27 -3.45 6.57 6.37
C VAL A 27 -2.11 6.37 7.06
N GLU A 28 -2.06 6.56 8.37
CA GLU A 28 -0.88 6.27 9.18
C GLU A 28 -0.66 4.76 9.28
N ILE A 29 0.59 4.34 9.19
CA ILE A 29 1.02 2.94 9.35
C ILE A 29 1.87 2.87 10.62
N GLU A 30 1.28 2.35 11.68
CA GLU A 30 1.93 2.25 12.98
C GLU A 30 2.90 1.06 13.03
N ALA A 31 3.71 0.98 14.09
CA ALA A 31 4.68 -0.08 14.26
C ALA A 31 4.06 -1.49 14.24
N ASP A 32 2.86 -1.64 14.84
CA ASP A 32 2.14 -2.92 14.94
C ASP A 32 1.45 -3.32 13.62
N ASP A 33 1.35 -2.40 12.66
CA ASP A 33 0.84 -2.68 11.32
C ASP A 33 1.87 -3.36 10.42
N TRP A 34 3.15 -3.40 10.82
CA TRP A 34 4.20 -4.11 10.10
C TRP A 34 4.32 -5.55 10.57
N ARG A 35 4.19 -6.51 9.64
CA ARG A 35 4.51 -7.93 9.89
C ARG A 35 6.00 -8.14 10.06
N PHE A 36 6.78 -7.47 9.23
CA PHE A 36 8.24 -7.46 9.29
C PHE A 36 8.78 -6.24 8.54
N GLY A 37 10.00 -5.83 8.89
CA GLY A 37 10.68 -4.71 8.24
C GLY A 37 9.96 -3.37 8.49
N GLY A 38 9.90 -2.56 7.45
CA GLY A 38 9.37 -1.19 7.48
C GLY A 38 10.48 -0.16 7.28
N PRO A 39 10.23 0.92 6.52
CA PRO A 39 11.18 2.02 6.44
C PRO A 39 11.35 2.68 7.82
N PRO A 40 12.52 3.28 8.10
CA PRO A 40 12.74 4.00 9.35
C PRO A 40 11.89 5.28 9.42
N GLY A 41 11.34 5.56 10.61
CA GLY A 41 10.54 6.75 10.88
C GLY A 41 9.07 6.60 10.48
N ASP A 42 8.35 7.71 10.53
CA ASP A 42 6.90 7.74 10.31
C ASP A 42 6.56 7.32 8.88
N SER A 43 5.50 6.53 8.75
CA SER A 43 5.06 5.93 7.49
C SER A 43 3.58 6.21 7.26
N TYR A 44 3.26 6.72 6.08
CA TYR A 44 1.89 7.05 5.68
C TYR A 44 1.61 6.54 4.27
N ALA A 45 0.48 5.88 4.07
CA ALA A 45 -0.06 5.61 2.75
C ALA A 45 -0.87 6.82 2.26
N SER A 46 -0.77 7.14 0.96
CA SER A 46 -1.53 8.21 0.31
C SER A 46 -2.63 7.62 -0.58
N PRO A 47 -3.85 7.35 -0.08
CA PRO A 47 -4.83 6.52 -0.79
C PRO A 47 -5.28 7.09 -2.15
N TRP A 48 -5.22 8.41 -2.33
CA TRP A 48 -5.50 9.07 -3.61
C TRP A 48 -4.38 8.92 -4.65
N TYR A 49 -3.20 8.43 -4.27
CA TYR A 49 -2.08 8.21 -5.18
C TYR A 49 -1.94 6.71 -5.47
N THR A 50 -2.81 6.24 -6.36
CA THR A 50 -2.79 4.89 -6.92
C THR A 50 -2.10 4.84 -8.28
N PHE A 51 -1.30 3.81 -8.52
CA PHE A 51 -0.68 3.54 -9.82
C PHE A 51 -0.42 2.04 -10.00
N THR A 52 0.01 1.63 -11.19
CA THR A 52 0.43 0.25 -11.43
C THR A 52 1.95 0.13 -11.50
N ILE A 53 2.47 -1.00 -11.03
CA ILE A 53 3.88 -1.36 -11.16
C ILE A 53 4.00 -2.82 -11.58
N LYS A 54 4.95 -3.14 -12.46
CA LYS A 54 5.22 -4.51 -12.87
C LYS A 54 6.02 -5.23 -11.80
N HIS A 55 5.82 -6.55 -11.67
CA HIS A 55 6.60 -7.38 -10.76
C HIS A 55 8.11 -7.21 -10.97
N ALA A 56 8.52 -7.15 -12.23
CA ALA A 56 9.93 -7.01 -12.63
C ALA A 56 10.58 -5.70 -12.15
N ASP A 57 9.77 -4.67 -11.86
CA ASP A 57 10.26 -3.37 -11.37
C ASP A 57 10.28 -3.30 -9.83
N ILE A 58 9.73 -4.31 -9.14
CA ILE A 58 9.78 -4.42 -7.69
C ILE A 58 11.11 -5.10 -7.31
N SER A 59 11.95 -4.37 -6.58
CA SER A 59 13.18 -4.91 -6.01
C SER A 59 13.33 -4.46 -4.56
N SER A 60 14.03 -5.27 -3.76
CA SER A 60 14.39 -4.93 -2.37
C SER A 60 13.20 -4.52 -1.49
N ALA A 61 12.29 -5.46 -1.23
CA ALA A 61 11.17 -5.22 -0.33
C ALA A 61 11.65 -4.72 1.04
N GLN A 62 11.18 -3.55 1.47
CA GLN A 62 11.58 -2.92 2.73
C GLN A 62 10.83 -3.49 3.94
N GLY A 63 9.67 -4.10 3.71
CA GLY A 63 8.82 -4.68 4.74
C GLY A 63 7.51 -5.16 4.15
N SER A 64 6.64 -5.65 5.03
CA SER A 64 5.27 -6.03 4.69
C SER A 64 4.34 -5.62 5.82
N ILE A 65 3.22 -5.01 5.46
CA ILE A 65 2.16 -4.68 6.41
C ILE A 65 1.23 -5.87 6.64
N THR A 66 0.41 -5.81 7.68
CA THR A 66 -0.66 -6.76 7.95
C THR A 66 -1.74 -6.69 6.86
N ASP A 67 -2.48 -7.78 6.67
CA ASP A 67 -3.63 -7.76 5.74
C ASP A 67 -4.68 -6.74 6.21
N ALA A 68 -4.91 -6.61 7.51
CA ALA A 68 -5.85 -5.64 8.06
C ALA A 68 -5.49 -4.19 7.68
N MET A 69 -4.21 -3.83 7.74
CA MET A 69 -3.76 -2.51 7.29
C MET A 69 -3.83 -2.39 5.75
N ALA A 70 -3.49 -3.45 5.02
CA ALA A 70 -3.63 -3.45 3.56
C ALA A 70 -5.09 -3.23 3.13
N ASP A 71 -6.04 -3.90 3.77
CA ASP A 71 -7.48 -3.75 3.54
C ASP A 71 -7.97 -2.34 3.89
N THR A 72 -7.48 -1.77 5.00
CA THR A 72 -7.79 -0.39 5.38
C THR A 72 -7.36 0.59 4.29
N ILE A 73 -6.11 0.48 3.82
CA ILE A 73 -5.57 1.31 2.74
C ILE A 73 -6.38 1.10 1.44
N ALA A 74 -6.76 -0.14 1.13
CA ALA A 74 -7.57 -0.47 -0.05
C ALA A 74 -8.94 0.20 -0.03
N ASN A 75 -9.62 0.11 1.11
CA ASN A 75 -10.95 0.69 1.31
C ASN A 75 -10.89 2.22 1.19
N GLU A 76 -9.89 2.84 1.83
CA GLU A 76 -9.68 4.29 1.70
C GLU A 76 -9.37 4.69 0.26
N ALA A 77 -8.52 3.94 -0.47
CA ALA A 77 -8.22 4.23 -1.87
C ALA A 77 -9.47 4.10 -2.77
N THR A 78 -10.31 3.10 -2.49
CA THR A 78 -11.55 2.85 -3.23
C THR A 78 -12.58 3.98 -3.04
N SER A 79 -12.57 4.65 -1.88
CA SER A 79 -13.44 5.81 -1.62
C SER A 79 -13.21 6.97 -2.62
N TYR A 80 -11.99 7.09 -3.16
CA TYR A 80 -11.64 8.09 -4.18
C TYR A 80 -12.09 7.70 -5.59
N LEU A 81 -12.51 6.45 -5.80
CA LEU A 81 -12.99 5.94 -7.09
C LEU A 81 -14.52 6.03 -7.23
N GLY A 82 -15.24 6.41 -6.17
CA GLY A 82 -16.67 6.68 -6.20
C GLY A 82 -17.57 5.44 -6.34
N VAL A 83 -17.11 4.28 -5.88
CA VAL A 83 -17.84 3.01 -5.86
C VAL A 83 -18.40 2.66 -4.49
#